data_AF-A0A5M8P0T4-F1
#
_entry.id   AF-A0A5M8P0T4-F1
#
_cell.length_a   1.000
_cell.length_b   1.000
_cell.length_c   1.000
_cell.angle_alpha   90.00
_cell.angle_beta   90.00
_cell.angle_gamma   90.00
#
_symmetry.space_group_name_H-M   'P 1'
#
loop_
_entity.id
_entity.type
_entity.pdbx_description
1 polymer ?
#
loop_
_entity_poly.entity_id
_entity_poly.type
_entity_poly.pdbx_seq_one_letter_code
_entity_poly.pdbx_strand_id
1 'polypeptide(L)'
;MLKIVQFTHPGNEHNPDEKNGNHKKWNDKNHKRKFLLCNGEYIENDEKNRGKLLFWGEWEPPTSVEKFATQPNSFYPKWLHKPELPLVLPPLEDRKIQNTDPFVFGESFKYFICKQLKNDRPTSLAKLERGSIILFGSTGNQNKEDAFFNLDTVFVVSSYIEYDALEPNALDDEKIISEEYRNISLKRALPMKLHEKNRPIINSLKVRLYFGATYDNPVDNMYSFAPSKKWENNEMGFQRVRLKQDDFDFISNNLNAAPKYTDKSFDDIKLFWAKLREMTREQGYLEGVKFDCPTQGTERR
;
A
#
# COMPACT_ATOMS: atom_id res chain seq x y z
N MET A 1 13.90 -16.46 11.45
CA MET A 1 14.25 -16.17 10.04
C MET A 1 13.39 -15.04 9.56
N LEU A 2 13.93 -14.18 8.72
CA LEU A 2 13.20 -13.05 8.16
C LEU A 2 12.47 -13.49 6.89
N LYS A 3 11.46 -12.72 6.49
CA LYS A 3 10.60 -13.09 5.37
C LYS A 3 10.61 -12.04 4.28
N ILE A 4 10.60 -12.51 3.04
CA ILE A 4 10.13 -11.75 1.90
C ILE A 4 8.71 -12.21 1.60
N VAL A 5 7.77 -11.27 1.52
CA VAL A 5 6.36 -11.55 1.30
C VAL A 5 5.92 -10.94 -0.03
N GLN A 6 5.53 -11.78 -0.97
CA GLN A 6 4.84 -11.32 -2.17
C GLN A 6 3.34 -11.20 -1.85
N PHE A 7 2.85 -9.96 -1.79
CA PHE A 7 1.49 -9.64 -1.42
C PHE A 7 0.69 -9.17 -2.64
N THR A 8 -0.17 -10.05 -3.15
CA THR A 8 -1.10 -9.76 -4.26
C THR A 8 -2.47 -9.29 -3.78
N HIS A 9 -2.92 -8.14 -4.27
CA HIS A 9 -4.29 -7.64 -4.17
C HIS A 9 -4.94 -7.57 -5.57
N PRO A 10 -6.26 -7.31 -5.66
CA PRO A 10 -6.89 -7.00 -6.93
C PRO A 10 -6.18 -5.84 -7.65
N GLY A 11 -5.72 -6.07 -8.87
CA GLY A 11 -4.93 -5.09 -9.64
C GLY A 11 -5.74 -4.05 -10.42
N ASN A 12 -7.07 -4.15 -10.38
CA ASN A 12 -7.97 -3.29 -11.14
C ASN A 12 -7.83 -1.83 -10.72
N GLU A 13 -7.95 -0.92 -11.68
CA GLU A 13 -7.94 0.52 -11.46
C GLU A 13 -9.31 1.00 -10.97
N HIS A 14 -9.33 1.97 -10.06
CA HIS A 14 -10.51 2.76 -9.76
C HIS A 14 -10.93 3.64 -10.94
N ASN A 15 -12.20 4.00 -10.96
CA ASN A 15 -12.80 4.91 -11.93
C ASN A 15 -13.60 5.98 -11.15
N PRO A 16 -13.91 7.15 -11.74
CA PRO A 16 -14.83 8.10 -11.14
C PRO A 16 -16.20 7.45 -10.91
N ASP A 17 -16.97 7.95 -9.94
CA ASP A 17 -18.27 7.35 -9.58
C ASP A 17 -19.28 7.45 -10.73
N GLU A 18 -19.24 8.56 -11.45
CA GLU A 18 -20.09 8.82 -12.61
C GLU A 18 -19.29 8.78 -13.90
N LYS A 19 -19.96 8.44 -15.01
CA LYS A 19 -19.35 8.47 -16.34
C LYS A 19 -18.99 9.93 -16.67
N ASN A 20 -17.71 10.19 -16.94
CA ASN A 20 -17.14 11.53 -17.12
C ASN A 20 -17.17 12.41 -15.85
N GLY A 21 -17.36 11.82 -14.67
CA GLY A 21 -17.21 12.51 -13.40
C GLY A 21 -15.75 12.86 -13.12
N ASN A 22 -15.55 13.85 -12.26
CA ASN A 22 -14.24 14.34 -11.81
C ASN A 22 -14.00 14.02 -10.33
N HIS A 23 -14.76 13.08 -9.77
CA HIS A 23 -14.71 12.74 -8.35
C HIS A 23 -14.92 11.24 -8.15
N LYS A 24 -14.27 10.74 -7.10
CA LYS A 24 -14.48 9.41 -6.56
C LYS A 24 -14.67 9.55 -5.05
N LYS A 25 -15.84 9.19 -4.56
CA LYS A 25 -16.19 9.11 -3.13
C LYS A 25 -15.37 8.03 -2.44
N TRP A 26 -15.46 8.03 -1.11
CA TRP A 26 -14.90 6.97 -0.29
C TRP A 26 -15.36 5.61 -0.81
N ASN A 27 -14.43 4.68 -1.02
CA ASN A 27 -14.76 3.37 -1.54
C ASN A 27 -15.54 2.53 -0.52
N ASP A 28 -16.67 2.00 -0.95
CA ASP A 28 -17.55 1.10 -0.20
C ASP A 28 -17.66 -0.30 -0.85
N LYS A 29 -16.81 -0.57 -1.84
CA LYS A 29 -16.75 -1.82 -2.62
C LYS A 29 -15.39 -2.48 -2.45
N ASN A 30 -15.11 -3.50 -3.25
CA ASN A 30 -13.80 -4.16 -3.25
C ASN A 30 -12.67 -3.15 -3.48
N HIS A 31 -11.56 -3.33 -2.74
CA HIS A 31 -10.33 -2.59 -2.94
C HIS A 31 -9.86 -2.63 -4.41
N LYS A 32 -9.36 -1.50 -4.88
CA LYS A 32 -8.74 -1.33 -6.20
C LYS A 32 -7.56 -0.38 -6.07
N ARG A 33 -6.81 -0.22 -7.14
CA ARG A 33 -5.64 0.66 -7.18
C ARG A 33 -5.99 2.02 -7.78
N LYS A 34 -5.35 3.06 -7.27
CA LYS A 34 -5.40 4.42 -7.82
C LYS A 34 -4.01 4.79 -8.32
N PHE A 35 -3.97 5.55 -9.41
CA PHE A 35 -2.76 6.26 -9.83
C PHE A 35 -2.82 7.67 -9.24
N LEU A 36 -1.92 7.93 -8.29
CA LEU A 36 -2.03 9.02 -7.34
C LEU A 36 -1.03 10.12 -7.67
N LEU A 37 -1.44 11.38 -7.49
CA LEU A 37 -0.58 12.56 -7.54
C LEU A 37 -0.52 13.22 -6.16
N CYS A 38 0.68 13.27 -5.57
CA CYS A 38 0.91 13.83 -4.25
C CYS A 38 2.21 14.62 -4.21
N ASN A 39 2.33 15.57 -3.28
CA ASN A 39 3.65 16.07 -2.88
C ASN A 39 4.34 15.03 -2.00
N GLY A 40 5.68 15.00 -2.04
CA GLY A 40 6.43 14.07 -1.23
C GLY A 40 7.94 14.18 -1.42
N GLU A 41 8.66 13.30 -0.74
CA GLU A 41 10.11 13.13 -0.86
C GLU A 41 10.42 11.87 -1.65
N TYR A 42 11.46 11.96 -2.47
CA TYR A 42 11.94 10.87 -3.30
C TYR A 42 13.46 10.83 -3.33
N ILE A 43 14.00 9.68 -3.70
CA ILE A 43 15.43 9.51 -3.92
C ILE A 43 15.70 9.52 -5.42
N GLU A 44 16.71 10.29 -5.82
CA GLU A 44 17.23 10.37 -7.19
C GLU A 44 18.75 10.44 -7.08
N ASN A 45 19.48 9.52 -7.72
CA ASN A 45 20.94 9.42 -7.60
C ASN A 45 21.45 9.37 -6.15
N ASP A 46 20.71 8.64 -5.30
CA ASP A 46 21.01 8.51 -3.87
C ASP A 46 20.89 9.80 -3.04
N GLU A 47 20.34 10.86 -3.63
CA GLU A 47 20.05 12.13 -2.96
C GLU A 47 18.55 12.27 -2.68
N LYS A 48 18.24 12.79 -1.48
CA LYS A 48 16.86 13.07 -1.07
C LYS A 48 16.37 14.39 -1.67
N ASN A 49 15.29 14.30 -2.41
CA ASN A 49 14.65 15.40 -3.12
C ASN A 49 13.18 15.52 -2.70
N ARG A 50 12.54 16.66 -3.01
CA ARG A 50 11.12 16.90 -2.74
C ARG A 50 10.41 17.41 -3.98
N GLY A 51 9.18 16.97 -4.22
CA GLY A 51 8.41 17.40 -5.39
C GLY A 51 7.04 16.75 -5.50
N LYS A 52 6.38 16.98 -6.65
CA LYS A 52 5.14 16.31 -7.01
C LYS A 52 5.45 14.97 -7.65
N LEU A 53 4.89 13.91 -7.10
CA LEU A 53 5.13 12.53 -7.48
C LEU A 53 3.84 11.87 -7.94
N LEU A 54 3.98 11.11 -9.02
CA LEU A 54 3.03 10.12 -9.49
C LEU A 54 3.43 8.74 -8.99
N PHE A 55 2.47 7.93 -8.54
CA PHE A 55 2.71 6.53 -8.16
C PHE A 55 1.41 5.72 -8.18
N TRP A 56 1.55 4.40 -8.24
CA TRP A 56 0.43 3.48 -8.01
C TRP A 56 0.33 3.13 -6.53
N GLY A 57 -0.88 3.18 -5.98
CA GLY A 57 -1.10 2.85 -4.58
C GLY A 57 -2.56 2.55 -4.24
N GLU A 58 -2.79 2.33 -2.95
CA GLU A 58 -4.12 2.23 -2.36
C GLU A 58 -4.48 3.56 -1.69
N TRP A 59 -5.69 4.03 -1.94
CA TRP A 59 -6.27 5.19 -1.26
C TRP A 59 -7.79 5.08 -1.36
N GLU A 60 -8.42 4.73 -0.25
CA GLU A 60 -9.87 4.53 -0.18
C GLU A 60 -10.68 5.81 0.04
N PRO A 61 -10.18 6.87 0.73
CA PRO A 61 -10.91 8.13 0.85
C PRO A 61 -11.18 8.81 -0.50
N PRO A 62 -11.97 9.91 -0.47
CA PRO A 62 -12.27 10.68 -1.65
C PRO A 62 -11.05 11.18 -2.42
N THR A 63 -11.24 11.38 -3.72
CA THR A 63 -10.24 11.97 -4.62
C THR A 63 -10.95 12.78 -5.69
N SER A 64 -10.36 13.91 -6.08
CA SER A 64 -10.62 14.46 -7.42
C SER A 64 -9.95 13.58 -8.46
N VAL A 65 -10.60 13.49 -9.62
CA VAL A 65 -10.26 12.56 -10.69
C VAL A 65 -10.15 13.33 -12.00
N GLU A 66 -9.07 13.10 -12.71
CA GLU A 66 -8.84 13.61 -14.06
C GLU A 66 -8.53 12.43 -14.98
N LYS A 67 -8.98 12.51 -16.24
CA LYS A 67 -8.67 11.49 -17.23
C LYS A 67 -7.36 11.86 -17.93
N PHE A 68 -6.45 10.89 -18.10
CA PHE A 68 -5.31 11.09 -18.99
C PHE A 68 -5.76 11.24 -20.45
N ALA A 69 -5.02 12.05 -21.20
CA ALA A 69 -5.25 12.22 -22.63
C ALA A 69 -4.98 10.91 -23.39
N THR A 70 -3.94 10.17 -22.99
CA THR A 70 -3.49 8.95 -23.66
C THR A 70 -3.41 7.76 -22.71
N GLN A 71 -3.83 6.59 -23.18
CA GLN A 71 -3.65 5.30 -22.51
C GLN A 71 -3.15 4.27 -23.55
N PRO A 72 -1.83 4.03 -23.65
CA PRO A 72 -1.27 3.16 -24.69
C PRO A 72 -1.77 1.72 -24.64
N ASN A 73 -2.00 1.18 -23.45
CA ASN A 73 -2.57 -0.15 -23.21
C ASN A 73 -3.17 -0.24 -21.80
N SER A 74 -3.77 -1.38 -21.47
CA SER A 74 -4.47 -1.62 -20.21
C SER A 74 -3.59 -1.61 -18.95
N PHE A 75 -2.26 -1.63 -19.08
CA PHE A 75 -1.35 -1.51 -17.93
C PHE A 75 -1.03 -0.06 -17.57
N TYR A 76 -1.35 0.89 -18.44
CA TYR A 76 -1.27 2.32 -18.12
C TYR A 76 -2.55 2.76 -17.42
N PRO A 77 -2.47 3.70 -16.47
CA PRO A 77 -3.65 4.25 -15.81
C PRO A 77 -4.49 5.04 -16.81
N LYS A 78 -5.80 5.01 -16.61
CA LYS A 78 -6.74 5.86 -17.31
C LYS A 78 -7.04 7.13 -16.54
N TRP A 79 -6.92 7.09 -15.21
CA TRP A 79 -7.37 8.15 -14.31
C TRP A 79 -6.25 8.58 -13.37
N LEU A 80 -6.04 9.89 -13.30
CA LEU A 80 -5.24 10.54 -12.28
C LEU A 80 -6.13 10.86 -11.07
N HIS A 81 -5.73 10.38 -9.90
CA HIS A 81 -6.40 10.64 -8.64
C HIS A 81 -5.56 11.59 -7.78
N LYS A 82 -6.21 12.64 -7.24
CA LYS A 82 -5.61 13.55 -6.26
C LYS A 82 -6.29 13.30 -4.91
N PRO A 83 -5.58 12.75 -3.91
CA PRO A 83 -6.12 12.52 -2.56
C PRO A 83 -6.76 13.76 -1.95
N GLU A 84 -7.94 13.57 -1.35
CA GLU A 84 -8.66 14.60 -0.63
C GLU A 84 -9.04 14.06 0.75
N LEU A 85 -8.86 14.88 1.78
CA LEU A 85 -9.38 14.59 3.10
C LEU A 85 -10.74 15.31 3.26
N PRO A 86 -11.86 14.58 3.45
CA PRO A 86 -13.16 15.21 3.60
C PRO A 86 -13.23 15.97 4.92
N LEU A 87 -13.89 17.13 4.90
CA LEU A 87 -14.14 17.96 6.10
C LEU A 87 -14.97 17.21 7.14
N VAL A 88 -15.96 16.44 6.68
CA VAL A 88 -16.80 15.59 7.50
C VAL A 88 -16.49 14.15 7.15
N LEU A 89 -15.94 13.43 8.12
CA LEU A 89 -15.70 12.01 8.00
C LEU A 89 -17.04 11.24 7.96
N PRO A 90 -17.17 10.20 7.13
CA PRO A 90 -18.34 9.34 7.18
C PRO A 90 -18.52 8.75 8.59
N PRO A 91 -19.77 8.57 9.07
CA PRO A 91 -20.05 7.96 10.37
C PRO A 91 -19.35 6.60 10.50
N LEU A 92 -18.88 6.24 11.71
CA LEU A 92 -18.19 4.97 11.95
C LEU A 92 -19.14 3.77 11.86
N GLU A 93 -20.43 4.02 12.02
CA GLU A 93 -21.51 3.05 11.91
C GLU A 93 -21.67 2.54 10.47
N ASP A 94 -21.24 3.33 9.48
CA ASP A 94 -21.21 2.92 8.07
C ASP A 94 -20.01 2.02 7.78
N ARG A 95 -20.11 0.77 8.27
CA ARG A 95 -19.07 -0.27 8.14
C ARG A 95 -18.88 -0.80 6.70
N LYS A 96 -19.46 -0.14 5.69
CA LYS A 96 -19.26 -0.52 4.28
C LYS A 96 -18.00 0.11 3.69
N ILE A 97 -17.51 1.21 4.28
CA ILE A 97 -16.37 1.93 3.74
C ILE A 97 -15.04 1.22 4.04
N GLN A 98 -14.15 1.21 3.05
CA GLN A 98 -12.87 0.52 3.13
C GLN A 98 -11.79 1.33 3.85
N ASN A 99 -10.88 0.64 4.53
CA ASN A 99 -9.64 1.22 5.07
C ASN A 99 -8.55 1.30 4.00
N THR A 100 -7.62 2.25 4.10
CA THR A 100 -6.41 2.25 3.25
C THR A 100 -5.29 1.45 3.90
N ASP A 101 -4.84 0.35 3.27
CA ASP A 101 -3.76 -0.51 3.79
C ASP A 101 -3.01 -1.27 2.67
N PRO A 102 -1.74 -0.94 2.37
CA PRO A 102 -0.82 -0.14 3.16
C PRO A 102 -1.11 1.37 3.06
N PHE A 103 -0.75 2.10 4.12
CA PHE A 103 -0.84 3.55 4.18
C PHE A 103 0.55 4.15 4.01
N VAL A 104 0.81 4.77 2.85
CA VAL A 104 2.13 5.28 2.47
C VAL A 104 2.34 6.77 2.81
N PHE A 105 1.37 7.41 3.46
CA PHE A 105 1.37 8.84 3.73
C PHE A 105 1.88 9.17 5.14
N GLY A 106 2.42 10.36 5.31
CA GLY A 106 2.96 10.87 6.57
C GLY A 106 4.40 10.42 6.84
N GLU A 107 4.79 10.37 8.12
CA GLU A 107 6.19 10.17 8.53
C GLU A 107 6.82 8.83 8.14
N SER A 108 6.00 7.78 8.05
CA SER A 108 6.46 6.44 7.65
C SER A 108 5.30 5.68 7.03
N PHE A 109 5.64 4.73 6.16
CA PHE A 109 4.65 3.78 5.65
C PHE A 109 4.14 2.92 6.81
N LYS A 110 2.87 2.53 6.75
CA LYS A 110 2.23 1.68 7.75
C LYS A 110 1.47 0.55 7.08
N TYR A 111 1.47 -0.62 7.71
CA TYR A 111 0.69 -1.77 7.28
C TYR A 111 0.01 -2.42 8.50
N PHE A 112 -1.29 -2.62 8.42
CA PHE A 112 -2.13 -2.82 9.60
C PHE A 112 -2.76 -4.20 9.71
N ILE A 113 -3.58 -4.62 8.75
CA ILE A 113 -4.55 -5.69 9.05
C ILE A 113 -4.86 -6.62 7.89
N CYS A 114 -4.73 -6.16 6.64
CA CYS A 114 -5.12 -6.91 5.47
C CYS A 114 -4.40 -8.27 5.42
N LYS A 115 -5.14 -9.39 5.55
CA LYS A 115 -4.63 -10.78 5.55
C LYS A 115 -3.68 -11.17 6.70
N GLN A 116 -3.62 -10.37 7.77
CA GLN A 116 -2.97 -10.79 9.01
C GLN A 116 -3.76 -11.87 9.75
N LEU A 117 -5.06 -12.02 9.45
CA LEU A 117 -5.90 -13.11 9.94
C LEU A 117 -6.40 -14.00 8.80
N LYS A 118 -6.50 -15.31 9.06
CA LYS A 118 -7.17 -16.30 8.20
C LYS A 118 -7.94 -17.28 9.07
N ASN A 119 -9.24 -17.41 8.85
CA ASN A 119 -10.13 -18.24 9.67
C ASN A 119 -9.97 -17.92 11.17
N ASP A 120 -10.02 -16.63 11.51
CA ASP A 120 -9.89 -16.11 12.88
C ASP A 120 -8.60 -16.54 13.59
N ARG A 121 -7.50 -16.71 12.83
CA ARG A 121 -6.16 -17.03 13.35
C ARG A 121 -5.10 -16.13 12.73
N PRO A 122 -4.12 -15.65 13.51
CA PRO A 122 -2.98 -14.91 12.99
C PRO A 122 -2.19 -15.69 11.94
N THR A 123 -1.89 -15.06 10.81
CA THR A 123 -1.07 -15.62 9.73
C THR A 123 0.41 -15.27 9.95
N SER A 124 1.29 -15.73 9.06
CA SER A 124 2.71 -15.32 9.07
C SER A 124 2.90 -13.82 8.86
N LEU A 125 1.95 -13.13 8.19
CA LEU A 125 1.96 -11.66 8.08
C LEU A 125 1.79 -10.97 9.43
N ALA A 126 1.17 -11.60 10.43
CA ALA A 126 1.02 -11.05 11.79
C ALA A 126 2.28 -11.21 12.66
N LYS A 127 3.36 -11.78 12.12
CA LYS A 127 4.56 -12.20 12.88
C LYS A 127 5.87 -11.83 12.16
N LEU A 128 5.85 -10.79 11.34
CA LEU A 128 7.05 -10.32 10.65
C LEU A 128 7.98 -9.61 11.63
N GLU A 129 9.26 -9.92 11.53
CA GLU A 129 10.31 -9.29 12.34
C GLU A 129 10.97 -8.14 11.58
N ARG A 130 11.62 -7.23 12.31
CA ARG A 130 12.41 -6.11 11.75
C ARG A 130 13.38 -6.63 10.68
N GLY A 131 13.39 -5.96 9.53
CA GLY A 131 14.16 -6.36 8.35
C GLY A 131 13.38 -7.23 7.36
N SER A 132 12.20 -7.75 7.70
CA SER A 132 11.34 -8.44 6.72
C SER A 132 10.84 -7.47 5.65
N ILE A 133 10.57 -7.97 4.44
CA ILE A 133 10.08 -7.16 3.31
C ILE A 133 8.72 -7.65 2.84
N ILE A 134 7.79 -6.72 2.59
CA ILE A 134 6.52 -6.97 1.93
C ILE A 134 6.52 -6.24 0.59
N LEU A 135 6.21 -6.96 -0.48
CA LEU A 135 6.05 -6.45 -1.83
C LEU A 135 4.54 -6.40 -2.13
N PHE A 136 3.97 -5.21 -2.08
CA PHE A 136 2.56 -5.01 -2.44
C PHE A 136 2.43 -4.85 -3.94
N GLY A 137 1.43 -5.49 -4.52
CA GLY A 137 1.21 -5.44 -5.95
C GLY A 137 0.05 -6.28 -6.43
N SER A 138 0.08 -6.59 -7.72
CA SER A 138 -0.94 -7.38 -8.39
C SER A 138 -0.35 -8.22 -9.51
N THR A 139 -1.08 -9.25 -9.94
CA THR A 139 -0.64 -10.09 -11.06
C THR A 139 -1.08 -9.49 -12.38
N GLY A 140 -0.13 -9.10 -13.23
CA GLY A 140 -0.38 -8.76 -14.63
C GLY A 140 -0.50 -10.04 -15.46
N ASN A 141 -1.39 -10.03 -16.46
CA ASN A 141 -1.63 -11.20 -17.32
C ASN A 141 -1.91 -12.49 -16.55
N GLN A 142 -2.68 -12.41 -15.46
CA GLN A 142 -3.02 -13.56 -14.63
C GLN A 142 -3.58 -14.72 -15.47
N ASN A 143 -3.17 -15.95 -15.14
CA ASN A 143 -3.51 -17.19 -15.85
C ASN A 143 -2.99 -17.26 -17.31
N LYS A 144 -1.98 -16.46 -17.69
CA LYS A 144 -1.28 -16.55 -18.99
C LYS A 144 0.19 -16.92 -18.81
N GLU A 145 0.84 -17.33 -19.90
CA GLU A 145 2.26 -17.70 -19.94
C GLU A 145 3.17 -16.49 -19.65
N ASP A 146 2.79 -15.31 -20.12
CA ASP A 146 3.50 -14.06 -19.94
C ASP A 146 3.09 -13.31 -18.65
N ALA A 147 2.60 -14.02 -17.63
CA ALA A 147 2.22 -13.42 -16.35
C ALA A 147 3.43 -12.82 -15.62
N PHE A 148 3.19 -11.77 -14.83
CA PHE A 148 4.22 -11.09 -14.05
C PHE A 148 3.63 -10.40 -12.83
N PHE A 149 4.48 -10.06 -11.87
CA PHE A 149 4.08 -9.27 -10.70
C PHE A 149 4.28 -7.78 -10.98
N ASN A 150 3.19 -7.02 -10.89
CA ASN A 150 3.19 -5.56 -10.91
C ASN A 150 3.40 -5.04 -9.48
N LEU A 151 4.57 -4.48 -9.20
CA LEU A 151 4.92 -3.91 -7.90
C LEU A 151 4.37 -2.49 -7.73
N ASP A 152 3.63 -2.27 -6.64
CA ASP A 152 3.10 -0.98 -6.20
C ASP A 152 3.96 -0.36 -5.09
N THR A 153 4.39 -1.16 -4.12
CA THR A 153 5.07 -0.66 -2.91
C THR A 153 6.01 -1.71 -2.34
N VAL A 154 7.22 -1.27 -1.97
CA VAL A 154 8.19 -2.03 -1.19
C VAL A 154 8.10 -1.55 0.25
N PHE A 155 7.78 -2.46 1.17
CA PHE A 155 7.66 -2.16 2.59
C PHE A 155 8.71 -2.96 3.36
N VAL A 156 9.63 -2.27 4.02
CA VAL A 156 10.67 -2.87 4.87
C VAL A 156 10.23 -2.69 6.33
N VAL A 157 9.99 -3.78 7.06
CA VAL A 157 9.55 -3.71 8.46
C VAL A 157 10.66 -3.12 9.34
N SER A 158 10.42 -1.99 9.99
CA SER A 158 11.35 -1.38 10.95
C SER A 158 10.97 -1.69 12.39
N SER A 159 9.69 -1.57 12.72
CA SER A 159 9.12 -1.83 14.04
C SER A 159 7.64 -2.21 13.92
N TYR A 160 7.03 -2.58 15.05
CA TYR A 160 5.61 -2.87 15.14
C TYR A 160 5.05 -2.57 16.52
N ILE A 161 3.74 -2.36 16.59
CA ILE A 161 2.93 -2.44 17.80
C ILE A 161 2.06 -3.68 17.69
N GLU A 162 2.19 -4.59 18.65
CA GLU A 162 1.28 -5.75 18.74
C GLU A 162 0.02 -5.35 19.51
N TYR A 163 -1.14 -5.65 18.95
CA TYR A 163 -2.44 -5.29 19.52
C TYR A 163 -3.45 -6.42 19.29
N ASP A 164 -4.59 -6.34 19.99
CA ASP A 164 -5.70 -7.28 19.77
C ASP A 164 -6.70 -6.71 18.77
N ALA A 165 -6.94 -7.41 17.66
CA ALA A 165 -7.85 -6.95 16.60
C ALA A 165 -9.33 -6.85 17.03
N LEU A 166 -9.68 -7.45 18.18
CA LEU A 166 -11.03 -7.43 18.73
C LEU A 166 -11.30 -6.23 19.62
N GLU A 167 -10.24 -5.58 20.11
CA GLU A 167 -10.34 -4.43 21.00
C GLU A 167 -10.53 -3.15 20.16
N PRO A 168 -11.69 -2.46 20.23
CA PRO A 168 -11.98 -1.30 19.38
C PRO A 168 -10.96 -0.16 19.51
N ASN A 169 -10.40 0.00 20.71
CA ASN A 169 -9.54 1.13 21.09
C ASN A 169 -8.08 0.69 21.32
N ALA A 170 -7.68 -0.48 20.80
CA ALA A 170 -6.37 -1.10 21.09
C ALA A 170 -5.15 -0.23 20.80
N LEU A 171 -5.33 0.85 20.02
CA LEU A 171 -4.29 1.74 19.53
C LEU A 171 -4.61 3.22 19.82
N ASP A 172 -5.60 3.54 20.65
CA ASP A 172 -6.06 4.93 20.86
C ASP A 172 -5.04 5.83 21.57
N ASP A 173 -4.28 5.28 22.51
CA ASP A 173 -3.29 6.03 23.29
C ASP A 173 -1.91 6.13 22.59
N GLU A 174 -1.77 5.50 21.43
CA GLU A 174 -0.51 5.45 20.69
C GLU A 174 -0.21 6.79 19.99
N LYS A 175 0.62 7.62 20.63
CA LYS A 175 0.99 8.97 20.17
C LYS A 175 1.71 8.99 18.82
N ILE A 176 2.32 7.88 18.42
CA ILE A 176 3.00 7.74 17.11
C ILE A 176 2.00 7.65 15.94
N ILE A 177 0.72 7.41 16.23
CA ILE A 177 -0.35 7.29 15.25
C ILE A 177 -1.01 8.66 15.07
N SER A 178 -0.76 9.27 13.91
CA SER A 178 -1.42 10.51 13.48
C SER A 178 -2.94 10.34 13.42
N GLU A 179 -3.67 11.42 13.68
CA GLU A 179 -5.13 11.44 13.64
C GLU A 179 -5.70 11.06 12.26
N GLU A 180 -5.05 11.49 11.18
CA GLU A 180 -5.44 11.18 9.81
C GLU A 180 -5.42 9.67 9.57
N TYR A 181 -4.30 9.02 9.89
CA TYR A 181 -4.16 7.57 9.78
C TYR A 181 -5.18 6.83 10.66
N ARG A 182 -5.42 7.31 11.88
CA ARG A 182 -6.44 6.74 12.77
C ARG A 182 -7.83 6.77 12.13
N ASN A 183 -8.21 7.89 11.54
CA ASN A 183 -9.54 8.10 10.97
C ASN A 183 -9.74 7.44 9.58
N ILE A 184 -8.66 7.31 8.80
CA ILE A 184 -8.69 6.74 7.44
C ILE A 184 -8.54 5.22 7.45
N SER A 185 -7.70 4.68 8.34
CA SER A 185 -7.35 3.27 8.33
C SER A 185 -7.87 2.54 9.57
N LEU A 186 -7.47 2.97 10.78
CA LEU A 186 -7.72 2.18 12.00
C LEU A 186 -9.21 2.08 12.33
N LYS A 187 -9.90 3.22 12.49
CA LYS A 187 -11.33 3.26 12.85
C LYS A 187 -12.25 2.69 11.75
N ARG A 188 -11.73 2.49 10.53
CA ARG A 188 -12.47 1.88 9.42
C ARG A 188 -12.38 0.37 9.39
N ALA A 189 -11.33 -0.17 9.99
CA ALA A 189 -11.11 -1.60 10.09
C ALA A 189 -11.45 -2.18 11.48
N LEU A 190 -11.41 -1.37 12.55
CA LEU A 190 -11.65 -1.81 13.92
C LEU A 190 -13.08 -1.53 14.42
N PRO A 191 -13.59 -2.37 15.35
CA PRO A 191 -13.08 -3.71 15.63
C PRO A 191 -13.31 -4.63 14.42
N MET A 192 -12.41 -5.59 14.20
CA MET A 192 -12.59 -6.51 13.09
C MET A 192 -13.87 -7.32 13.25
N LYS A 193 -14.69 -7.37 12.19
CA LYS A 193 -15.77 -8.37 12.12
C LYS A 193 -15.16 -9.73 11.83
N LEU A 194 -15.31 -10.67 12.77
CA LEU A 194 -14.98 -12.06 12.51
C LEU A 194 -16.07 -12.76 11.70
N HIS A 195 -15.73 -13.87 11.09
CA HIS A 195 -16.73 -14.70 10.43
C HIS A 195 -17.66 -15.32 11.49
N GLU A 196 -18.92 -14.87 11.54
CA GLU A 196 -19.96 -15.43 12.41
C GLU A 196 -20.19 -16.91 12.08
N LYS A 197 -19.49 -17.79 12.79
CA LYS A 197 -19.75 -19.23 12.79
C LYS A 197 -20.03 -19.71 14.21
N ASN A 198 -21.08 -19.20 14.88
CA ASN A 198 -21.61 -19.72 16.15
C ASN A 198 -20.56 -20.26 17.16
N ARG A 199 -19.38 -19.65 17.21
CA ARG A 199 -18.25 -20.11 18.00
C ARG A 199 -17.90 -18.98 18.94
N PRO A 200 -17.93 -19.20 20.27
CA PRO A 200 -17.40 -18.23 21.20
C PRO A 200 -15.93 -17.96 20.83
N ILE A 201 -15.59 -16.69 20.69
CA ILE A 201 -14.22 -16.25 20.50
C ILE A 201 -13.58 -16.29 21.88
N ILE A 202 -12.91 -17.39 22.19
CA ILE A 202 -12.39 -17.64 23.55
C ILE A 202 -11.02 -16.97 23.76
N ASN A 203 -10.33 -16.54 22.69
CA ASN A 203 -8.93 -16.11 22.74
C ASN A 203 -8.66 -14.77 22.04
N SER A 204 -7.67 -14.03 22.54
CA SER A 204 -7.10 -12.81 21.96
C SER A 204 -6.61 -13.01 20.52
N LEU A 205 -6.85 -12.05 19.61
CA LEU A 205 -6.36 -12.09 18.24
C LEU A 205 -5.22 -11.10 18.04
N LYS A 206 -4.03 -11.52 18.47
CA LYS A 206 -2.81 -10.72 18.35
C LYS A 206 -2.37 -10.57 16.90
N VAL A 207 -2.27 -9.33 16.46
CA VAL A 207 -1.82 -8.86 15.14
C VAL A 207 -0.90 -7.65 15.34
N ARG A 208 -0.27 -7.18 14.26
CA ARG A 208 0.77 -6.14 14.35
C ARG A 208 0.45 -4.97 13.42
N LEU A 209 0.47 -3.76 13.98
CA LEU A 209 0.63 -2.53 13.19
C LEU A 209 2.11 -2.36 12.88
N TYR A 210 2.50 -2.55 11.64
CA TYR A 210 3.88 -2.39 11.19
C TYR A 210 4.19 -0.97 10.76
N PHE A 211 5.42 -0.54 11.06
CA PHE A 211 6.01 0.70 10.57
C PHE A 211 7.16 0.39 9.61
N GLY A 212 7.11 1.02 8.45
CA GLY A 212 8.12 0.90 7.41
C GLY A 212 9.41 1.64 7.81
N ALA A 213 10.56 1.07 7.47
CA ALA A 213 11.84 1.76 7.53
C ALA A 213 11.82 2.97 6.60
N THR A 214 12.25 4.12 7.08
CA THR A 214 12.34 5.36 6.29
C THR A 214 13.74 5.50 5.72
N TYR A 215 13.91 6.39 4.73
CA TYR A 215 15.24 6.68 4.20
C TYR A 215 16.19 7.22 5.29
N ASP A 216 15.69 8.05 6.21
CA ASP A 216 16.48 8.63 7.29
C ASP A 216 16.74 7.67 8.46
N ASN A 217 15.93 6.61 8.59
CA ASN A 217 16.10 5.56 9.60
C ASN A 217 15.95 4.17 8.96
N PRO A 218 16.92 3.76 8.11
CA PRO A 218 16.85 2.51 7.38
C PRO A 218 17.18 1.32 8.29
N VAL A 219 16.79 0.12 7.85
CA VAL A 219 17.23 -1.14 8.45
C VAL A 219 18.37 -1.69 7.60
N ASP A 220 19.61 -1.50 8.06
CA ASP A 220 20.83 -1.86 7.31
C ASP A 220 20.78 -1.36 5.85
N ASN A 221 20.59 -0.04 5.71
CA ASN A 221 20.41 0.68 4.44
C ASN A 221 19.11 0.38 3.67
N MET A 222 18.30 -0.57 4.10
CA MET A 222 17.02 -0.86 3.47
C MET A 222 15.91 0.08 3.99
N TYR A 223 15.13 0.63 3.07
CA TYR A 223 13.98 1.48 3.38
C TYR A 223 12.78 1.15 2.51
N SER A 224 11.61 1.62 2.95
CA SER A 224 10.34 1.44 2.25
C SER A 224 10.17 2.52 1.19
N PHE A 225 9.63 2.17 0.03
CA PHE A 225 9.37 3.11 -1.05
C PHE A 225 8.26 2.62 -1.98
N ALA A 226 7.62 3.56 -2.68
CA ALA A 226 6.73 3.28 -3.79
C ALA A 226 7.42 3.73 -5.09
N PRO A 227 7.55 2.87 -6.12
CA PRO A 227 8.07 3.28 -7.42
C PRO A 227 7.27 4.45 -7.98
N SER A 228 7.96 5.55 -8.23
CA SER A 228 7.36 6.85 -8.54
C SER A 228 7.99 7.49 -9.77
N LYS A 229 7.33 8.50 -10.35
CA LYS A 229 7.95 9.47 -11.27
C LYS A 229 7.55 10.89 -10.90
N LYS A 230 8.37 11.86 -11.29
CA LYS A 230 8.05 13.28 -11.18
C LYS A 230 6.81 13.61 -12.02
N TRP A 231 5.95 14.47 -11.50
CA TRP A 231 4.85 15.04 -12.26
C TRP A 231 5.34 16.20 -13.12
N GLU A 232 5.31 16.02 -14.44
CA GLU A 232 5.70 17.07 -15.40
C GLU A 232 4.48 17.66 -16.12
N ASN A 233 3.62 16.81 -16.68
CA ASN A 233 2.42 17.23 -17.42
C ASN A 233 1.26 16.21 -17.29
N ASN A 234 0.07 16.56 -17.80
CA ASN A 234 -1.15 15.74 -17.72
C ASN A 234 -1.39 14.84 -18.95
N GLU A 235 -0.34 14.49 -19.69
CA GLU A 235 -0.53 13.79 -20.97
C GLU A 235 -0.76 12.29 -20.78
N MET A 236 0.01 11.65 -19.89
CA MET A 236 0.01 10.20 -19.73
C MET A 236 0.56 9.79 -18.35
N GLY A 237 -0.01 8.73 -17.76
CA GLY A 237 0.59 8.07 -16.59
C GLY A 237 1.63 7.02 -16.97
N PHE A 238 1.99 6.13 -16.03
CA PHE A 238 2.99 5.09 -16.26
C PHE A 238 2.55 3.73 -15.71
N GLN A 239 3.15 2.64 -16.21
CA GLN A 239 2.88 1.28 -15.74
C GLN A 239 3.50 1.00 -14.37
N ARG A 240 3.09 -0.05 -13.67
CA ARG A 240 3.82 -0.50 -12.48
C ARG A 240 5.16 -1.13 -12.87
N VAL A 241 6.09 -1.20 -11.92
CA VAL A 241 7.33 -1.98 -12.07
C VAL A 241 6.96 -3.45 -12.28
N ARG A 242 7.53 -4.06 -13.32
CA ARG A 242 7.27 -5.46 -13.66
C ARG A 242 8.39 -6.34 -13.11
N LEU A 243 8.02 -7.34 -12.33
CA LEU A 243 8.92 -8.38 -11.83
C LEU A 243 8.45 -9.74 -12.32
N LYS A 244 9.41 -10.57 -12.72
CA LYS A 244 9.23 -11.95 -13.16
C LYS A 244 10.00 -12.90 -12.25
N GLN A 245 9.66 -14.18 -12.34
CA GLN A 245 10.34 -15.25 -11.62
C GLN A 245 11.83 -15.37 -12.01
N ASP A 246 12.21 -15.01 -13.23
CA ASP A 246 13.63 -15.01 -13.65
C ASP A 246 14.42 -13.89 -12.96
N ASP A 247 13.76 -12.84 -12.49
CA ASP A 247 14.39 -11.77 -11.72
C ASP A 247 14.69 -12.23 -10.30
N PHE A 248 13.77 -13.01 -9.71
CA PHE A 248 13.83 -13.54 -8.36
C PHE A 248 13.15 -14.91 -8.28
N ASP A 249 13.92 -15.94 -7.91
CA ASP A 249 13.48 -17.34 -7.79
C ASP A 249 12.21 -17.55 -6.96
N PHE A 250 11.97 -16.67 -5.98
CA PHE A 250 10.82 -16.74 -5.10
C PHE A 250 9.60 -15.91 -5.56
N ILE A 251 9.71 -15.05 -6.57
CA ILE A 251 8.55 -14.34 -7.13
C ILE A 251 7.73 -15.34 -7.95
N SER A 252 6.44 -15.42 -7.65
CA SER A 252 5.50 -16.17 -8.48
C SER A 252 4.83 -15.23 -9.47
N ASN A 253 4.98 -15.53 -10.76
CA ASN A 253 4.35 -14.78 -11.84
C ASN A 253 2.82 -14.85 -11.79
N ASN A 254 2.26 -15.92 -11.22
CA ASN A 254 0.82 -16.22 -11.27
C ASN A 254 0.24 -16.45 -9.87
N LEU A 255 0.65 -15.59 -8.92
CA LEU A 255 0.15 -15.69 -7.56
C LEU A 255 -1.32 -15.25 -7.51
N ASN A 256 -2.17 -16.12 -6.97
CA ASN A 256 -3.55 -15.80 -6.65
C ASN A 256 -3.62 -14.88 -5.41
N ALA A 257 -4.81 -14.61 -4.88
CA ALA A 257 -5.00 -13.65 -3.78
C ALA A 257 -4.36 -14.04 -2.42
N ALA A 258 -3.66 -15.17 -2.27
CA ALA A 258 -2.98 -15.51 -1.02
C ALA A 258 -1.52 -15.02 -1.05
N PRO A 259 -1.02 -14.35 0.00
CA PRO A 259 0.39 -13.95 0.07
C PRO A 259 1.32 -15.16 0.01
N LYS A 260 2.43 -15.04 -0.72
CA LYS A 260 3.52 -16.02 -0.74
C LYS A 260 4.59 -15.56 0.23
N TYR A 261 5.11 -16.49 1.03
CA TYR A 261 6.14 -16.24 2.03
C TYR A 261 7.41 -16.96 1.62
N THR A 262 8.54 -16.33 1.82
CA THR A 262 9.85 -16.95 1.60
C THR A 262 10.77 -16.57 2.74
N ASP A 263 11.23 -17.58 3.49
CA ASP A 263 12.23 -17.40 4.53
C ASP A 263 13.61 -17.17 3.91
N LYS A 264 14.31 -16.16 4.41
CA LYS A 264 15.65 -15.80 3.95
C LYS A 264 16.52 -15.41 5.14
N SER A 265 17.84 -15.53 4.97
CA SER A 265 18.80 -14.95 5.90
C SER A 265 18.72 -13.41 5.83
N PHE A 266 19.30 -12.72 6.81
CA PHE A 266 19.34 -11.26 6.76
C PHE A 266 20.13 -10.75 5.55
N ASP A 267 21.28 -11.37 5.25
CA ASP A 267 22.11 -10.95 4.12
C ASP A 267 21.41 -11.17 2.76
N ASP A 268 20.69 -12.28 2.59
CA ASP A 268 19.89 -12.52 1.38
C ASP A 268 18.81 -11.46 1.18
N ILE A 269 18.18 -10.99 2.27
CA ILE A 269 17.18 -9.92 2.21
C ILE A 269 17.79 -8.60 1.75
N LYS A 270 18.98 -8.26 2.22
CA LYS A 270 19.67 -7.03 1.81
C LYS A 270 20.05 -7.06 0.34
N LEU A 271 20.63 -8.18 -0.09
CA LEU A 271 20.98 -8.40 -1.50
C LEU A 271 19.73 -8.33 -2.38
N PHE A 272 18.62 -8.93 -1.92
CA PHE A 272 17.34 -8.84 -2.59
C PHE A 272 16.84 -7.39 -2.70
N TRP A 273 16.83 -6.64 -1.60
CA TRP A 273 16.35 -5.26 -1.59
C TRP A 273 17.19 -4.35 -2.49
N ALA A 274 18.52 -4.48 -2.44
CA ALA A 274 19.44 -3.71 -3.28
C ALA A 274 19.20 -3.99 -4.78
N LYS A 275 19.10 -5.27 -5.16
CA LYS A 275 18.78 -5.66 -6.54
C LYS A 275 17.41 -5.16 -6.97
N LEU A 276 16.40 -5.26 -6.10
CA LEU A 276 15.05 -4.78 -6.40
C LEU A 276 15.05 -3.27 -6.66
N ARG A 277 15.75 -2.50 -5.83
CA ARG A 277 15.91 -1.05 -6.00
C ARG A 277 16.56 -0.71 -7.33
N GLU A 278 17.67 -1.37 -7.67
CA GLU A 278 18.35 -1.20 -8.95
C GLU A 278 17.42 -1.47 -10.14
N MET A 279 16.70 -2.60 -10.12
CA MET A 279 15.72 -2.94 -11.16
C MET A 279 14.61 -1.90 -11.29
N THR A 280 14.14 -1.29 -10.19
CA THR A 280 13.15 -0.22 -10.27
C THR A 280 13.72 1.02 -10.97
N ARG A 281 15.00 1.35 -10.75
CA ARG A 281 15.69 2.46 -11.42
C ARG A 281 15.93 2.16 -12.90
N GLU A 282 16.33 0.95 -13.25
CA GLU A 282 16.52 0.51 -14.64
C GLU A 282 15.24 0.62 -15.47
N GLN A 283 14.07 0.39 -14.85
CA GLN A 283 12.76 0.62 -15.47
C GLN A 283 12.32 2.10 -15.47
N GLY A 284 13.18 3.01 -15.02
CA GLY A 284 12.98 4.45 -15.05
C GLY A 284 12.10 5.01 -13.93
N TYR A 285 12.07 4.36 -12.76
CA TYR A 285 11.35 4.84 -11.58
C TYR A 285 12.31 5.42 -10.53
N LEU A 286 11.76 6.36 -9.75
CA LEU A 286 12.35 6.93 -8.55
C LEU A 286 11.81 6.20 -7.31
N GLU A 287 12.53 6.27 -6.20
CA GLU A 287 12.02 5.78 -4.92
C GLU A 287 11.24 6.88 -4.18
N GLY A 288 9.91 6.86 -4.24
CA GLY A 288 9.08 7.74 -3.40
C GLY A 288 9.06 7.21 -1.96
N VAL A 289 9.68 7.95 -1.03
CA VAL A 289 9.96 7.49 0.36
C VAL A 289 9.08 8.15 1.42
N LYS A 290 8.43 9.27 1.09
CA LYS A 290 7.50 9.98 1.97
C LYS A 290 6.46 10.69 1.12
N PHE A 291 5.17 10.50 1.41
CA PHE A 291 4.10 11.21 0.73
C PHE A 291 3.34 12.07 1.73
N ASP A 292 3.08 13.32 1.37
CA ASP A 292 2.32 14.23 2.22
C ASP A 292 0.89 13.71 2.36
N CYS A 293 0.39 13.63 3.59
CA CYS A 293 -1.03 13.37 3.80
C CYS A 293 -1.83 14.55 3.23
N PRO A 294 -2.91 14.30 2.47
CA PRO A 294 -3.75 15.39 1.98
C PRO A 294 -4.30 16.19 3.16
N THR A 295 -4.18 17.51 3.07
CA THR A 295 -4.79 18.42 4.03
C THR A 295 -6.29 18.51 3.76
N GLN A 296 -7.09 18.81 4.79
CA GLN A 296 -8.53 19.05 4.61
C GLN A 296 -8.76 20.08 3.50
N GLY A 297 -9.62 19.74 2.55
CA GLY A 297 -10.00 20.67 1.49
C GLY A 297 -10.75 21.87 2.09
N THR A 298 -10.37 23.08 1.71
CA THR A 298 -11.25 24.25 1.87
C THR A 298 -12.52 24.01 1.06
N GLU A 299 -13.70 24.19 1.66
CA GLU A 299 -15.01 24.06 1.00
C GLU A 299 -14.97 24.63 -0.42
N ARG A 300 -15.17 23.78 -1.44
CA ARG A 300 -15.66 24.28 -2.73
C ARG A 300 -17.17 24.45 -2.55
N ARG A 301 -17.56 25.68 -2.22
CA ARG A 301 -18.95 26.15 -2.29
C ARG A 301 -19.52 26.01 -3.68
#